data_AF-A0A3M1B097-F1
#
_entry.id   AF-A0A3M1B097-F1
#
_cell.length_a   1.000
_cell.length_b   1.000
_cell.length_c   1.000
_cell.angle_alpha   90.00
_cell.angle_beta   90.00
_cell.angle_gamma   90.00
#
_symmetry.space_group_name_H-M   'P 1'
#
loop_
_entity.id
_entity.type
_entity.pdbx_description
1 polymer ?
#
loop_
_entity_poly.entity_id
_entity_poly.type
_entity_poly.pdbx_seq_one_letter_code
_entity_poly.pdbx_strand_id
1 'polypeptide(L)'
;MRSSILRKTVMGITGLFLCLFLLVHLSGNFLLFRGPEAFNAYSQFMAHNTFIRVNEFVLLFGFLFHIMDALLLTRKNRSARPVGYAVGSGNANSAWVSRNMGMTGSIVLVFLVVHLRTFFVEHRILHVEKTMYDSVVE
;
A
#
# COMPACT_ATOMS: atom_id res chain seq x y z
N MET A 1 0.41 15.71 -18.72
CA MET A 1 -0.67 16.35 -17.93
C MET A 1 -0.29 17.81 -17.61
N ARG A 2 -1.00 18.80 -18.18
CA ARG A 2 -0.66 20.25 -18.08
C ARG A 2 -1.24 20.98 -16.84
N SER A 3 -2.28 20.45 -16.17
CA SER A 3 -2.89 21.09 -15.00
C SER A 3 -2.35 20.54 -13.67
N SER A 4 -1.91 21.43 -12.77
CA SER A 4 -1.39 21.08 -11.43
C SER A 4 -2.48 20.60 -10.46
N ILE A 5 -3.72 21.06 -10.65
CA ILE A 5 -4.88 20.68 -9.83
C ILE A 5 -5.27 19.24 -10.13
N LEU A 6 -5.44 18.89 -11.41
CA LEU A 6 -5.85 17.56 -11.83
C LEU A 6 -4.91 16.48 -11.29
N ARG A 7 -3.60 16.74 -11.32
CA ARG A 7 -2.59 15.80 -10.82
C ARG A 7 -2.71 15.57 -9.31
N LYS A 8 -2.91 16.63 -8.53
CA LYS A 8 -3.11 16.50 -7.07
C LYS A 8 -4.41 15.77 -6.74
N THR A 9 -5.47 16.00 -7.50
CA THR A 9 -6.74 15.29 -7.35
C THR A 9 -6.56 13.79 -7.62
N VAL A 10 -5.89 13.43 -8.71
CA VAL A 10 -5.59 12.03 -9.05
C VAL A 10 -4.71 11.35 -8.00
N MET A 11 -3.68 12.05 -7.49
CA MET A 11 -2.88 11.59 -6.36
C MET A 11 -3.73 11.29 -5.12
N GLY A 12 -4.71 12.16 -4.81
CA GLY A 12 -5.66 11.95 -3.71
C GLY A 12 -6.59 10.76 -3.91
N ILE A 13 -7.17 10.62 -5.11
CA ILE A 13 -8.09 9.51 -5.45
C ILE A 13 -7.37 8.17 -5.34
N THR A 14 -6.16 8.06 -5.88
CA THR A 14 -5.38 6.83 -5.81
C THR A 14 -4.98 6.47 -4.38
N GLY A 15 -4.65 7.47 -3.56
CA GLY A 15 -4.41 7.27 -2.13
C GLY A 15 -5.67 6.78 -1.40
N LEU A 16 -6.83 7.38 -1.67
CA LEU A 16 -8.10 6.95 -1.08
C LEU A 16 -8.45 5.51 -1.48
N PHE A 17 -8.23 5.14 -2.74
CA PHE A 17 -8.40 3.76 -3.20
C PHE A 17 -7.54 2.77 -2.40
N LEU A 18 -6.26 3.08 -2.17
CA LEU A 18 -5.39 2.23 -1.34
C LEU A 18 -5.85 2.19 0.12
N CYS A 19 -6.32 3.30 0.69
CA CYS A 19 -6.87 3.31 2.04
C CYS A 19 -8.12 2.41 2.17
N LEU A 20 -9.01 2.44 1.18
CA LEU A 20 -10.19 1.56 1.16
C LEU A 20 -9.79 0.09 1.07
N PHE A 21 -8.80 -0.23 0.24
CA PHE A 21 -8.23 -1.57 0.19
C PHE A 21 -7.70 -2.01 1.56
N LEU A 22 -6.99 -1.14 2.28
CA LEU A 22 -6.46 -1.48 3.61
C LEU A 22 -7.54 -1.82 4.63
N LEU A 23 -8.72 -1.18 4.56
CA LEU A 23 -9.85 -1.53 5.45
C LEU A 23 -10.34 -2.96 5.19
N VAL A 24 -10.56 -3.31 3.93
CA VAL A 24 -11.00 -4.67 3.55
C VAL A 24 -9.90 -5.69 3.85
N HIS A 25 -8.65 -5.36 3.54
CA HIS A 25 -7.50 -6.20 3.81
C HIS A 25 -7.37 -6.51 5.31
N LEU A 26 -7.44 -5.48 6.17
CA LEU A 26 -7.39 -5.66 7.62
C LEU A 26 -8.58 -6.49 8.12
N SER A 27 -9.78 -6.31 7.54
CA SER A 27 -10.95 -7.08 7.93
C SER A 27 -10.77 -8.59 7.70
N GLY A 28 -10.14 -8.99 6.59
CA GLY A 28 -9.78 -10.39 6.33
C GLY A 28 -8.70 -10.92 7.29
N ASN A 29 -7.72 -10.07 7.63
CA ASN A 29 -6.68 -10.43 8.60
C ASN A 29 -7.23 -10.70 10.01
N PHE A 30 -8.39 -10.16 10.39
CA PHE A 30 -9.00 -10.52 11.67
C PHE A 30 -9.37 -12.00 11.78
N LEU A 31 -9.48 -12.74 10.67
CA LEU A 31 -9.66 -14.19 10.70
C LEU A 31 -8.44 -14.93 11.28
N LEU A 32 -7.27 -14.29 11.35
CA LEU A 32 -6.10 -14.85 12.03
C LEU A 32 -6.41 -15.13 13.52
N PHE A 33 -7.23 -14.29 14.16
CA PHE A 33 -7.67 -14.49 15.55
C PHE A 33 -8.71 -15.60 15.73
N ARG A 34 -9.31 -16.09 14.63
CA ARG A 34 -10.27 -17.20 14.62
C ARG A 34 -9.60 -18.57 14.51
N GLY A 35 -8.30 -18.61 14.23
CA GLY A 35 -7.51 -19.84 14.15
C GLY A 35 -7.15 -20.26 12.72
N PRO A 36 -6.34 -21.33 12.58
CA PRO A 36 -5.75 -21.75 11.31
C PRO A 36 -6.78 -22.13 10.25
N GLU A 37 -7.84 -22.85 10.63
CA GLU A 37 -8.87 -23.30 9.70
C GLU A 37 -9.57 -22.13 9.01
N ALA A 38 -10.02 -21.13 9.78
CA ALA A 38 -10.74 -19.98 9.26
C ALA A 38 -9.87 -19.13 8.32
N PHE A 39 -8.60 -18.88 8.70
CA PHE A 39 -7.68 -18.07 7.91
C PHE A 39 -7.22 -18.79 6.64
N ASN A 40 -6.93 -20.10 6.72
CA ASN A 40 -6.52 -20.89 5.56
C ASN A 40 -7.69 -21.07 4.57
N ALA A 41 -8.91 -21.34 5.05
CA ALA A 41 -10.08 -21.44 4.19
C ALA A 41 -10.37 -20.13 3.44
N TYR A 42 -10.26 -18.99 4.13
CA TYR A 42 -10.40 -17.67 3.51
C TYR A 42 -9.31 -17.39 2.48
N SER A 43 -8.06 -17.73 2.79
CA SER A 43 -6.92 -17.60 1.87
C SER A 43 -7.12 -18.45 0.60
N GLN A 44 -7.62 -19.68 0.75
CA GLN A 44 -7.95 -20.56 -0.38
C GLN A 44 -9.10 -20.01 -1.24
N PHE A 45 -10.15 -19.47 -0.61
CA PHE A 45 -11.25 -18.81 -1.32
C PHE A 45 -10.76 -17.62 -2.15
N MET A 46 -9.94 -16.74 -1.57
CA MET A 46 -9.37 -15.60 -2.29
C MET A 46 -8.46 -16.03 -3.43
N ALA A 47 -7.72 -17.12 -3.26
CA ALA A 47 -6.80 -17.63 -4.28
C ALA A 47 -7.51 -18.14 -5.54
N HIS A 48 -8.66 -18.78 -5.39
CA HIS A 48 -9.41 -19.39 -6.51
C HIS A 48 -10.48 -18.48 -7.10
N ASN A 49 -10.87 -17.41 -6.40
CA ASN A 49 -11.93 -16.52 -6.87
C ASN A 49 -11.43 -15.59 -7.98
N THR A 50 -11.94 -15.78 -9.19
CA THR A 50 -11.59 -14.97 -10.38
C THR A 50 -11.77 -13.47 -10.17
N PHE A 51 -12.82 -13.04 -9.45
CA PHE A 51 -13.05 -11.63 -9.17
C PHE A 51 -11.93 -11.03 -8.30
N ILE A 52 -11.47 -11.78 -7.29
CA ILE A 52 -10.34 -11.35 -6.45
C ILE A 52 -9.04 -11.31 -7.26
N ARG A 53 -8.83 -12.28 -8.15
CA ARG A 53 -7.66 -12.31 -9.04
C ARG A 53 -7.59 -11.12 -9.99
N VAL A 54 -8.73 -10.65 -10.51
CA VAL A 54 -8.77 -9.42 -11.32
C VAL A 54 -8.44 -8.20 -10.46
N ASN A 55 -9.01 -8.11 -9.26
CA ASN A 55 -8.75 -6.98 -8.36
C ASN A 55 -7.29 -6.90 -7.91
N GLU A 56 -6.58 -8.02 -7.80
CA GLU A 56 -5.15 -8.06 -7.51
C GLU A 56 -4.33 -7.31 -8.57
N PHE A 57 -4.62 -7.52 -9.86
CA PHE A 57 -3.96 -6.76 -10.93
C PHE A 57 -4.33 -5.29 -10.89
N VAL A 58 -5.62 -4.95 -10.67
CA VAL A 58 -6.07 -3.56 -10.54
C VAL A 58 -5.35 -2.86 -9.38
N LEU A 59 -5.22 -3.54 -8.24
CA LEU A 59 -4.51 -3.04 -7.07
C LEU A 59 -3.03 -2.83 -7.38
N LEU A 60 -2.37 -3.79 -8.04
CA LEU A 60 -0.97 -3.67 -8.44
C LEU A 60 -0.75 -2.44 -9.34
N PHE A 61 -1.56 -2.27 -10.38
CA PHE A 61 -1.47 -1.11 -11.27
C PHE A 61 -1.77 0.20 -10.53
N GLY A 62 -2.81 0.22 -9.70
CA GLY A 62 -3.17 1.38 -8.88
C GLY A 62 -2.06 1.79 -7.91
N PHE A 63 -1.42 0.81 -7.27
CA PHE A 63 -0.29 1.01 -6.35
C PHE A 63 0.96 1.55 -7.06
N LEU A 64 1.35 0.96 -8.20
CA LEU A 64 2.48 1.43 -9.00
C LEU A 64 2.24 2.86 -9.50
N PHE A 65 1.04 3.12 -10.00
CA PHE A 65 0.65 4.45 -10.46
C PHE A 65 0.71 5.48 -9.31
N HIS A 66 0.21 5.13 -8.12
CA HIS A 66 0.27 5.97 -6.93
C HIS A 66 1.70 6.34 -6.54
N ILE A 67 2.62 5.36 -6.49
CA ILE A 67 4.03 5.59 -6.17
C ILE A 67 4.70 6.47 -7.22
N MET A 68 4.50 6.17 -8.50
CA MET A 68 5.09 6.96 -9.58
C MET A 68 4.64 8.42 -9.51
N ASP A 69 3.34 8.66 -9.33
CA ASP A 69 2.83 10.02 -9.23
C ASP A 69 3.33 10.73 -7.97
N ALA A 70 3.40 10.04 -6.83
CA ALA A 70 3.96 10.56 -5.58
C ALA A 70 5.42 10.98 -5.73
N LEU A 71 6.26 10.15 -6.35
CA LEU A 71 7.68 10.44 -6.57
C LEU A 71 7.87 11.63 -7.50
N LEU A 72 7.14 11.66 -8.62
CA LEU A 72 7.21 12.76 -9.59
C LEU A 72 6.72 14.07 -8.99
N LEU A 73 5.62 14.05 -8.21
CA LEU A 73 5.10 15.23 -7.53
C LEU A 73 6.07 15.71 -6.46
N THR A 74 6.68 14.81 -5.69
CA THR A 74 7.70 15.14 -4.68
C THR A 74 8.93 15.77 -5.30
N ARG A 75 9.43 15.21 -6.41
CA ARG A 75 10.56 15.78 -7.17
C ARG A 75 10.23 17.15 -7.72
N LYS A 76 9.05 17.33 -8.31
CA LYS A 76 8.59 18.62 -8.85
C LYS A 76 8.42 19.67 -7.75
N ASN A 77 7.86 19.30 -6.61
CA ASN A 77 7.71 20.21 -5.47
C ASN A 77 9.05 20.62 -4.88
N ARG A 78 10.03 19.70 -4.86
CA ARG A 78 11.40 19.99 -4.42
C ARG A 78 12.14 20.89 -5.42
N SER A 79 12.04 20.63 -6.72
CA SER A 79 12.71 21.45 -7.75
C SER A 79 12.10 22.85 -7.88
N ALA A 80 10.80 22.99 -7.66
CA ALA A 80 10.12 24.29 -7.60
C ALA A 80 10.52 25.11 -6.35
N ARG A 81 11.39 24.57 -5.48
CA ARG A 81 11.71 25.14 -4.19
C ARG A 81 13.21 25.10 -3.86
N PRO A 82 14.02 25.92 -4.56
CA PRO A 82 15.47 25.94 -4.39
C PRO A 82 15.94 26.53 -3.05
N VAL A 83 15.14 27.39 -2.40
CA VAL A 83 15.41 27.94 -1.07
C VAL A 83 14.36 27.44 -0.07
N GLY A 84 14.80 26.86 1.05
CA GLY A 84 13.94 26.39 2.14
C GLY A 84 13.17 27.52 2.83
N TYR A 85 12.12 27.21 3.60
CA TYR A 85 11.43 28.26 4.38
C TYR A 85 12.38 28.74 5.48
N ALA A 86 12.60 30.05 5.56
CA ALA A 86 13.40 30.68 6.62
C ALA A 86 12.80 30.47 8.03
N VAL A 87 11.47 30.32 8.11
CA VAL A 87 10.74 29.95 9.32
C VAL A 87 9.86 28.75 8.99
N GLY A 88 10.14 27.60 9.59
CA GLY A 88 9.21 26.47 9.53
C GLY A 88 7.99 26.82 10.37
N SER A 89 6.83 27.01 9.75
CA SER A 89 5.58 27.40 10.46
C SER A 89 5.01 26.32 11.41
N GLY A 90 5.82 25.37 11.89
CA GLY A 90 5.38 24.34 12.82
C GLY A 90 4.14 23.58 12.33
N ASN A 91 3.30 23.15 13.27
CA ASN A 91 2.00 22.52 13.02
C ASN A 91 0.93 23.48 12.48
N ALA A 92 1.23 24.77 12.24
CA ALA A 92 0.20 25.76 11.88
C ALA A 92 -0.46 25.47 10.52
N ASN A 93 0.27 24.84 9.58
CA ASN A 93 -0.21 24.65 8.20
C ASN A 93 -0.33 23.18 7.75
N SER A 94 0.25 22.21 8.48
CA SER A 94 0.16 20.79 8.10
C SER A 94 0.55 19.86 9.25
N ALA A 95 -0.11 18.70 9.34
CA ALA A 95 0.23 17.66 10.30
C ALA A 95 1.63 17.07 10.03
N TRP A 96 2.30 16.60 11.09
CA TRP A 96 3.62 15.95 10.97
C TRP A 96 3.63 14.78 9.99
N VAL A 97 2.57 13.97 9.98
CA VAL A 97 2.43 12.83 9.06
C VAL A 97 2.38 13.28 7.60
N SER A 98 1.72 14.41 7.32
CA SER A 98 1.65 14.98 5.97
C SER A 98 3.02 15.50 5.49
N ARG A 99 3.83 16.04 6.39
CA ARG A 99 5.19 16.50 6.07
C ARG A 99 6.16 15.34 5.82
N ASN A 100 5.95 14.22 6.49
CA ASN A 100 6.80 13.04 6.41
C ASN A 100 6.23 11.94 5.50
N MET A 101 5.33 12.28 4.57
CA MET A 101 4.69 11.32 3.66
C MET A 101 5.67 10.46 2.87
N GLY A 102 6.83 11.00 2.49
CA GLY A 102 7.88 10.22 1.83
C GLY A 102 8.50 9.16 2.75
N MET A 103 8.69 9.48 4.02
CA MET A 103 9.25 8.56 5.01
C MET A 103 8.24 7.49 5.40
N THR A 104 6.99 7.88 5.70
CA THR A 104 5.94 6.92 6.06
C THR A 104 5.61 5.99 4.89
N GLY A 105 5.58 6.50 3.66
CA GLY A 105 5.42 5.68 2.46
C GLY A 105 6.59 4.70 2.24
N SER A 106 7.83 5.09 2.56
CA SER A 106 8.98 4.19 2.47
C SER A 106 8.90 3.03 3.47
N ILE A 107 8.44 3.28 4.69
CA ILE A 107 8.22 2.24 5.70
C ILE A 107 7.18 1.23 5.18
N VAL A 108 6.07 1.73 4.63
CA VAL A 108 5.03 0.87 4.04
C VAL A 108 5.58 0.06 2.86
N LEU A 109 6.47 0.63 2.05
CA LEU A 109 7.09 -0.08 0.93
C LEU A 109 7.97 -1.24 1.41
N VAL A 110 8.76 -1.05 2.47
CA VAL A 110 9.57 -2.12 3.08
C VAL A 110 8.67 -3.22 3.64
N PHE A 111 7.63 -2.84 4.39
CA PHE A 111 6.62 -3.80 4.87
C PHE A 111 6.00 -4.58 3.71
N LEU A 112 5.64 -3.91 2.61
CA LEU A 112 5.03 -4.56 1.46
C LEU A 112 5.96 -5.58 0.79
N VAL A 113 7.27 -5.30 0.71
CA VAL A 113 8.24 -6.26 0.16
C VAL A 113 8.27 -7.53 1.00
N VAL A 114 8.36 -7.40 2.33
CA VAL A 114 8.32 -8.55 3.25
C VAL A 114 6.98 -9.28 3.15
N HIS A 115 5.88 -8.53 3.09
CA HIS A 115 4.53 -9.07 2.95
C HIS A 115 4.38 -9.90 1.67
N LEU A 116 4.76 -9.36 0.51
CA LEU A 116 4.68 -10.09 -0.77
C LEU A 116 5.64 -11.27 -0.83
N ARG A 117 6.83 -11.16 -0.24
CA ARG A 117 7.76 -12.30 -0.17
C ARG A 117 7.15 -13.46 0.62
N THR A 118 6.55 -13.18 1.76
CA THR A 118 5.96 -14.18 2.66
C THR A 118 4.68 -14.80 2.10
N PHE A 119 3.78 -14.00 1.52
CA PHE A 119 2.48 -14.53 1.08
C PHE A 119 2.40 -14.85 -0.40
N PHE A 120 3.00 -14.03 -1.26
CA PHE A 120 2.92 -14.22 -2.70
C PHE A 120 4.03 -15.15 -3.19
N VAL A 121 5.29 -14.84 -2.90
CA VAL A 121 6.43 -15.61 -3.43
C VAL A 121 6.47 -17.02 -2.84
N GLU A 122 6.41 -17.17 -1.52
CA GLU A 122 6.49 -18.50 -0.89
C GLU A 122 5.34 -19.43 -1.30
N HIS A 123 4.10 -18.95 -1.30
CA HIS A 123 2.94 -19.81 -1.57
C HIS A 123 2.62 -19.97 -3.06
N ARG A 124 2.84 -18.96 -3.91
CA ARG A 124 2.49 -19.04 -5.34
C ARG A 124 3.65 -19.47 -6.22
N ILE A 125 4.88 -19.11 -5.87
CA ILE A 125 6.05 -19.38 -6.71
C ILE A 125 6.81 -20.58 -6.16
N LEU A 126 7.12 -20.57 -4.86
CA LEU A 126 7.95 -21.60 -4.23
C LEU A 126 7.16 -22.83 -3.76
N HIS A 127 5.82 -22.76 -3.69
CA HIS A 127 4.95 -23.86 -3.27
C HIS A 127 5.40 -24.50 -1.95
N VAL A 128 5.73 -23.67 -0.96
CA VAL A 128 6.17 -24.11 0.36
C VAL A 128 5.07 -24.96 1.02
N GLU A 129 5.44 -26.05 1.70
CA GLU A 129 4.47 -26.96 2.35
C GLU A 129 3.72 -26.35 3.54
N LYS A 130 4.24 -25.25 4.12
CA LYS A 130 3.61 -24.52 5.22
C LYS A 130 2.25 -23.98 4.82
N THR A 131 1.29 -23.95 5.76
CA THR A 131 0.02 -23.26 5.50
C THR A 131 0.19 -21.75 5.56
N MET A 132 -0.76 -21.00 4.99
CA MET A 132 -0.76 -19.53 5.05
C MET A 132 -0.78 -19.04 6.50
N TYR A 133 -1.46 -19.74 7.40
CA TYR A 133 -1.45 -19.44 8.83
C TYR A 133 -0.06 -19.64 9.47
N ASP A 134 0.58 -20.78 9.20
CA ASP A 134 1.87 -21.11 9.80
C ASP A 134 2.97 -20.16 9.35
N SER A 135 2.88 -19.66 8.11
CA SER A 135 3.82 -18.66 7.56
C SER A 135 3.75 -17.30 8.27
N VAL A 136 2.72 -17.07 9.09
CA VAL A 136 2.52 -15.83 9.86
C VAL A 136 2.86 -16.01 11.33
N VAL A 137 2.57 -17.19 11.88
CA VAL A 137 2.64 -17.45 13.32
C VAL A 137 3.96 -18.10 13.73
N GLU A 138 4.62 -18.82 12.83
CA GLU A 138 5.93 -19.47 13.05
C GLU A 138 7.10 -18.66 12.50
#